data_AF-A0A438I9H2-F1
#
_entry.id   AF-A0A438I9H2-F1
#
_cell.length_a   1.000
_cell.length_b   1.000
_cell.length_c   1.000
_cell.angle_alpha   90.00
_cell.angle_beta   90.00
_cell.angle_gamma   90.00
#
_symmetry.space_group_name_H-M   'P 1'
#
loop_
_entity.id
_entity.type
_entity.pdbx_description
1 polymer ?
#
loop_
_entity_poly.entity_id
_entity_poly.type
_entity_poly.pdbx_seq_one_letter_code
_entity_poly.pdbx_strand_id
1 'polypeptide(L)'
;MRPSDSSKPSYVAKVEKIESDGRGSVKVHVRWYYRPEESIGGRRQFHGSKEVFLSDHYDVQSADTIEGKCTVHTFKSYTKLDAVGNDDFFCRFEYNSSTGAFNPDRVAVYCKCEMPYNPDDLMVQCEGCTDW
;
A
#
# COMPACT_ATOMS: atom_id res chain seq x y z
N MET A 1 -9.02 -0.81 8.86
CA MET A 1 -10.49 -0.92 8.85
C MET A 1 -10.83 -2.39 8.96
N ARG A 2 -11.82 -2.72 9.78
CA ARG A 2 -12.15 -4.10 10.12
C ARG A 2 -12.58 -4.88 8.87
N PRO A 3 -11.98 -6.04 8.58
CA PRO A 3 -12.41 -6.89 7.49
C PRO A 3 -13.69 -7.65 7.85
N SER A 4 -14.46 -8.05 6.85
CA SER A 4 -15.64 -8.91 7.05
C SER A 4 -15.26 -10.30 7.54
N ASP A 5 -14.07 -10.78 7.15
CA ASP A 5 -13.46 -12.02 7.60
C ASP A 5 -12.35 -11.70 8.59
N SER A 6 -12.52 -12.07 9.86
CA SER A 6 -11.57 -11.77 10.94
C SER A 6 -10.23 -12.49 10.80
N SER A 7 -10.10 -13.48 9.90
CA SER A 7 -8.82 -14.11 9.60
C SER A 7 -7.93 -13.27 8.69
N LYS A 8 -8.51 -12.26 8.01
CA LYS A 8 -7.79 -11.36 7.11
C LYS A 8 -7.15 -10.20 7.87
N PRO A 9 -6.03 -9.66 7.37
CA PRO A 9 -5.49 -8.42 7.91
C PRO A 9 -6.48 -7.27 7.71
N SER A 10 -6.40 -6.27 8.60
CA SER A 10 -7.18 -5.04 8.46
C SER A 10 -6.93 -4.35 7.11
N TYR A 11 -8.02 -3.87 6.51
CA TYR A 11 -7.97 -3.09 5.28
C TYR A 11 -7.34 -1.73 5.52
N VAL A 12 -6.57 -1.25 4.53
CA VAL A 12 -5.97 0.09 4.54
C VAL A 12 -6.77 0.96 3.58
N ALA A 13 -7.11 2.17 4.00
CA ALA A 13 -7.89 3.09 3.17
C ALA A 13 -7.48 4.54 3.42
N LYS A 14 -7.59 5.35 2.37
CA LYS A 14 -7.48 6.81 2.45
C LYS A 14 -8.88 7.38 2.67
N VAL A 15 -9.05 8.19 3.72
CA VAL A 15 -10.31 8.93 3.93
C VAL A 15 -10.33 10.11 2.97
N GLU A 16 -11.33 10.17 2.10
CA GLU A 16 -11.56 11.26 1.15
C GLU A 16 -12.55 12.28 1.71
N LYS A 17 -13.57 11.82 2.44
CA LYS A 17 -14.58 12.69 3.07
C LYS A 17 -15.17 12.04 4.32
N ILE A 18 -15.52 12.87 5.30
CA ILE A 18 -16.29 12.47 6.48
C ILE A 18 -17.63 13.18 6.45
N GLU A 19 -18.72 12.43 6.62
CA GLU A 19 -20.08 12.95 6.62
C GLU A 19 -20.81 12.52 7.89
N SER A 20 -21.54 13.45 8.51
CA SER A 20 -22.45 13.17 9.63
C SER A 20 -23.88 13.36 9.15
N ASP A 21 -24.76 12.42 9.49
CA ASP A 21 -26.19 12.47 9.10
C ASP A 21 -27.05 13.35 10.03
N GLY A 22 -26.42 14.06 10.98
CA GLY A 22 -27.10 14.91 11.96
C GLY A 22 -27.90 14.13 13.02
N ARG A 23 -27.99 12.81 12.90
CA ARG A 23 -28.63 11.89 13.87
C ARG A 23 -27.60 11.10 14.66
N GLY A 24 -26.31 11.40 14.47
CA GLY A 24 -25.19 10.82 15.20
C GLY A 24 -24.45 9.71 14.44
N SER A 25 -24.95 9.28 13.27
CA SER A 25 -24.21 8.33 12.44
C SER A 25 -23.16 9.07 11.61
N VAL A 26 -21.93 8.56 11.64
CA VAL A 26 -20.83 9.10 10.83
C VAL A 26 -20.47 8.09 9.73
N LYS A 27 -20.46 8.58 8.50
CA LYS A 27 -19.99 7.83 7.32
C LYS A 27 -18.66 8.39 6.84
N VAL A 28 -17.82 7.52 6.33
CA VAL A 28 -16.54 7.87 5.73
C VAL A 28 -16.51 7.41 4.28
N HIS A 29 -16.23 8.34 3.38
CA HIS A 29 -15.92 8.04 1.99
C HIS A 29 -14.45 7.71 1.92
N VAL A 30 -14.15 6.54 1.41
CA VAL A 30 -12.80 5.98 1.41
C VAL A 30 -12.36 5.60 0.01
N ARG A 31 -11.05 5.64 -0.19
CA ARG A 31 -10.36 5.10 -1.36
C ARG A 31 -9.44 3.96 -0.88
N TRP A 32 -9.62 2.77 -1.43
CA TRP A 32 -8.95 1.58 -0.92
C TRP A 32 -7.49 1.51 -1.32
N TYR A 33 -6.67 1.06 -0.37
CA TYR A 33 -5.32 0.58 -0.64
C TYR A 33 -5.35 -0.95 -0.68
N TYR A 34 -4.93 -1.53 -1.80
CA TYR A 34 -4.88 -2.97 -1.99
C TYR A 34 -3.54 -3.51 -1.54
N ARG A 35 -3.54 -4.63 -0.81
CA ARG A 35 -2.32 -5.39 -0.53
C ARG A 35 -1.90 -6.18 -1.78
N PRO A 36 -0.61 -6.53 -1.93
CA PRO A 36 -0.13 -7.38 -3.01
C PRO A 36 -0.94 -8.66 -3.22
N GLU A 37 -1.35 -9.31 -2.14
CA GLU A 37 -2.15 -10.54 -2.11
C GLU A 37 -3.57 -10.36 -2.66
N GLU A 38 -4.09 -9.13 -2.62
CA GLU A 38 -5.44 -8.77 -3.06
C GLU A 38 -5.46 -8.34 -4.53
N SER A 39 -4.29 -8.13 -5.14
CA SER A 39 -4.18 -7.79 -6.56
C SER A 39 -4.41 -9.01 -7.45
N ILE A 40 -4.91 -8.80 -8.67
CA ILE A 40 -5.13 -9.88 -9.66
C ILE A 40 -3.83 -10.65 -9.96
N GLY A 41 -2.69 -9.96 -9.95
CA GLY A 41 -1.37 -10.56 -10.19
C GLY A 41 -0.74 -11.22 -8.97
N GLY A 42 -1.33 -11.08 -7.78
CA GLY A 42 -0.80 -11.58 -6.52
C GLY A 42 0.51 -10.92 -6.07
N ARG A 43 1.04 -11.39 -4.93
CA ARG A 43 2.34 -10.95 -4.41
C ARG A 43 3.48 -11.44 -5.30
N ARG A 44 4.40 -10.53 -5.64
CA ARG A 44 5.65 -10.81 -6.36
C ARG A 44 6.84 -10.63 -5.42
N GLN A 45 8.00 -11.16 -5.79
CA GLN A 45 9.21 -11.15 -4.95
C GLN A 45 9.68 -9.73 -4.60
N PHE A 46 9.51 -8.77 -5.51
CA PHE A 46 9.90 -7.38 -5.25
C PHE A 46 8.90 -6.60 -4.39
N HIS A 47 7.74 -7.19 -4.06
CA HIS A 47 6.73 -6.52 -3.23
C HIS A 47 7.11 -6.59 -1.76
N GLY A 48 7.25 -5.43 -1.12
CA GLY A 48 7.55 -5.34 0.31
C GLY A 48 6.38 -5.81 1.18
N SER A 49 6.69 -6.26 2.40
CA SER A 49 5.73 -6.73 3.40
C SER A 49 4.73 -5.64 3.83
N LYS A 50 5.18 -4.38 3.83
CA LYS A 50 4.38 -3.18 4.13
C LYS A 50 3.89 -2.44 2.88
N GLU A 51 4.02 -3.04 1.71
CA GLU A 51 3.58 -2.43 0.45
C GLU A 51 2.06 -2.49 0.31
N VAL A 52 1.47 -1.39 -0.17
CA VAL A 52 0.08 -1.29 -0.58
C VAL A 52 -0.05 -0.45 -1.86
N PHE A 53 -1.12 -0.66 -2.60
CA PHE A 53 -1.37 -0.01 -3.89
C PHE A 53 -2.58 0.91 -3.83
N LEU A 54 -2.42 2.17 -4.23
CA LEU A 54 -3.53 3.12 -4.25
C LEU A 54 -4.49 2.76 -5.39
N SER A 55 -5.67 2.25 -5.08
CA SER A 55 -6.60 1.79 -6.12
C SER A 55 -7.49 2.88 -6.69
N ASP A 56 -8.22 2.62 -7.76
CA ASP A 56 -9.36 3.42 -8.23
C ASP A 56 -10.71 3.04 -7.56
N HIS A 57 -10.68 2.18 -6.54
CA HIS A 57 -11.87 1.69 -5.86
C HIS A 57 -12.25 2.62 -4.69
N TYR A 58 -13.42 3.24 -4.82
CA TYR A 58 -14.04 4.09 -3.81
C TYR A 58 -15.24 3.41 -3.18
N ASP A 59 -15.46 3.68 -1.89
CA ASP A 59 -16.59 3.13 -1.15
C ASP A 59 -17.01 4.06 0.01
N VAL A 60 -18.17 3.79 0.60
CA VAL A 60 -18.69 4.50 1.78
C VAL A 60 -18.90 3.50 2.91
N GLN A 61 -18.24 3.73 4.03
CA GLN A 61 -18.27 2.85 5.20
C GLN A 61 -18.75 3.59 6.45
N SER A 62 -19.24 2.85 7.46
CA SER A 62 -19.45 3.43 8.80
C SER A 62 -18.09 3.77 9.41
N ALA A 63 -18.00 4.90 10.13
CA ALA A 63 -16.81 5.26 10.89
C ALA A 63 -16.44 4.19 11.95
N ASP A 64 -17.41 3.40 12.42
CA ASP A 64 -17.20 2.32 13.41
C ASP A 64 -16.32 1.17 12.89
N THR A 65 -16.13 1.10 11.57
CA THR A 65 -15.23 0.13 10.93
C THR A 65 -13.76 0.52 11.03
N ILE A 66 -13.45 1.76 11.46
CA ILE A 66 -12.09 2.24 11.64
C ILE A 66 -11.50 1.65 12.93
N GLU A 67 -10.40 0.91 12.78
CA GLU A 67 -9.73 0.27 13.93
C GLU A 67 -8.57 1.12 14.47
N GLY A 68 -8.00 1.98 13.64
CA GLY A 68 -6.85 2.80 13.99
C GLY A 68 -6.36 3.64 12.82
N LYS A 69 -5.52 4.63 13.12
CA LYS A 69 -4.83 5.45 12.13
C LYS A 69 -3.52 4.78 11.74
N CYS A 70 -3.21 4.76 10.45
CA CYS A 70 -1.91 4.32 9.92
C CYS A 70 -1.32 5.37 8.98
N THR A 71 -0.06 5.20 8.57
CA THR A 71 0.65 6.08 7.65
C THR A 71 1.04 5.31 6.39
N VAL A 72 0.62 5.80 5.22
CA VAL A 72 1.12 5.30 3.93
C VAL A 72 2.12 6.30 3.39
N HIS A 73 3.40 5.93 3.45
CA HIS A 73 4.52 6.74 3.01
C HIS A 73 4.71 6.67 1.50
N THR A 74 5.33 7.70 0.92
CA THR A 74 5.98 7.53 -0.39
C THR A 74 7.14 6.54 -0.25
N PHE A 75 7.48 5.82 -1.32
CA PHE A 75 8.62 4.89 -1.30
C PHE A 75 9.90 5.55 -0.78
N LYS A 76 10.21 6.75 -1.28
CA LYS A 76 11.40 7.52 -0.89
C LYS A 76 11.42 7.91 0.59
N SER A 77 10.25 8.19 1.18
CA SER A 77 10.16 8.50 2.61
C SER A 77 10.26 7.25 3.46
N TYR A 78 9.64 6.15 3.01
CA TYR A 78 9.66 4.87 3.70
C TYR A 78 11.08 4.30 3.83
N THR A 79 11.88 4.34 2.76
CA THR A 79 13.27 3.86 2.77
C THR A 79 14.21 4.67 3.67
N LYS A 80 13.72 5.77 4.27
CA LYS A 80 14.48 6.63 5.18
C LYS A 80 14.02 6.52 6.64
N LEU A 81 13.05 5.65 6.94
CA LEU A 81 12.61 5.43 8.31
C LEU A 81 13.72 4.72 9.10
N ASP A 82 14.03 5.21 10.29
CA ASP A 82 14.98 4.57 11.19
C ASP A 82 14.48 3.20 11.68
N ALA A 83 13.15 3.08 11.84
CA ALA A 83 12.47 1.84 12.16
C ALA A 83 11.08 1.82 11.53
N VAL A 84 10.65 0.66 11.05
CA VAL A 84 9.32 0.44 10.47
C VAL A 84 8.37 -0.08 11.55
N GLY A 85 7.33 0.68 11.86
CA GLY A 85 6.28 0.28 12.79
C GLY A 85 5.23 -0.66 12.20
N ASN A 86 4.30 -1.10 13.04
CA ASN A 86 3.17 -1.92 12.59
C ASN A 86 2.23 -1.14 11.65
N ASP A 87 2.05 0.15 11.93
CA ASP A 87 1.15 1.06 11.23
C ASP A 87 1.83 1.88 10.11
N ASP A 88 3.08 1.55 9.77
CA ASP A 88 3.81 2.13 8.65
C ASP A 88 3.67 1.24 7.41
N PHE A 89 3.19 1.85 6.34
CA PHE A 89 3.04 1.26 5.01
C PHE A 89 3.73 2.14 3.97
N PHE A 90 3.93 1.62 2.77
CA PHE A 90 4.36 2.45 1.65
C PHE A 90 3.59 2.13 0.38
N CYS A 91 3.50 3.14 -0.49
CA CYS A 91 2.88 3.02 -1.80
C CYS A 91 3.80 3.64 -2.85
N ARG A 92 3.99 2.90 -3.95
CA ARG A 92 4.73 3.35 -5.14
C ARG A 92 4.01 3.10 -6.45
N PHE A 93 2.83 2.47 -6.38
CA PHE A 93 1.99 2.20 -7.53
C PHE A 93 0.55 2.63 -7.28
N GLU A 94 -0.07 3.17 -8.32
CA GLU A 94 -1.52 3.15 -8.46
C GLU A 94 -1.95 1.84 -9.09
N TYR A 95 -3.14 1.36 -8.72
CA TYR A 95 -3.69 0.08 -9.16
C TYR A 95 -5.11 0.26 -9.71
N ASN A 96 -5.36 -0.28 -10.89
CA ASN A 96 -6.72 -0.36 -11.42
C ASN A 96 -7.39 -1.65 -10.91
N SER A 97 -8.39 -1.51 -10.06
CA SER A 97 -9.09 -2.62 -9.42
C SER A 97 -9.88 -3.50 -10.40
N SER A 98 -10.24 -2.98 -11.56
CA SER A 98 -11.02 -3.68 -12.58
C SER A 98 -10.13 -4.42 -13.60
N THR A 99 -9.03 -3.80 -14.03
CA THR A 99 -8.15 -4.35 -15.09
C THR A 99 -6.89 -5.01 -14.56
N GLY A 100 -6.51 -4.72 -13.31
CA GLY A 100 -5.26 -5.18 -12.72
C GLY A 100 -4.02 -4.39 -13.18
N ALA A 101 -4.21 -3.31 -13.94
CA ALA A 101 -3.12 -2.47 -14.42
C ALA A 101 -2.45 -1.69 -13.29
N PHE A 102 -1.14 -1.48 -13.41
CA PHE A 102 -0.33 -0.69 -12.48
C PHE A 102 0.18 0.58 -13.16
N ASN A 103 0.29 1.66 -12.39
CA ASN A 103 0.90 2.92 -12.83
C ASN A 103 1.92 3.39 -11.77
N PRO A 104 3.20 3.61 -12.12
CA PRO A 104 3.77 3.38 -13.46
C PRO A 104 3.86 1.88 -13.80
N ASP A 105 3.80 1.55 -15.08
CA ASP A 105 3.97 0.18 -15.60
C ASP A 105 5.45 -0.23 -15.69
N ARG A 106 6.36 0.75 -15.56
CA ARG A 106 7.81 0.57 -15.53
C ARG A 106 8.42 1.22 -14.30
N VAL A 107 9.32 0.50 -13.67
CA VAL A 107 10.10 0.96 -12.52
C VAL A 107 11.57 0.63 -12.74
N ALA A 108 12.45 1.37 -12.06
CA ALA A 108 13.87 1.06 -12.07
C ALA A 108 14.10 -0.36 -11.53
N VAL A 109 14.97 -1.09 -12.22
CA VAL A 109 15.40 -2.43 -11.84
C VAL A 109 16.87 -2.39 -11.47
N TYR A 110 17.27 -3.31 -10.60
CA TYR A 110 18.61 -3.39 -10.05
C TYR A 110 19.09 -4.85 -10.06
N CYS A 111 20.39 -5.02 -9.85
CA CYS A 111 21.06 -6.31 -9.80
C CYS A 111 20.93 -7.10 -11.12
N LYS A 112 21.65 -8.24 -11.19
CA LYS A 112 21.58 -9.17 -12.33
C LYS A 112 20.22 -9.85 -12.48
N CYS A 113 19.37 -9.81 -11.45
CA CYS A 113 18.02 -10.37 -11.51
C CYS A 113 17.03 -9.45 -12.22
N GLU A 114 17.40 -8.20 -12.54
CA GLU A 114 16.56 -7.22 -13.22
C GLU A 114 15.19 -7.03 -12.53
N MET A 115 15.20 -7.00 -11.19
CA MET A 115 14.00 -6.83 -10.38
C MET A 115 13.95 -5.42 -9.74
N PRO A 116 12.75 -4.86 -9.53
CA PRO A 116 12.60 -3.65 -8.73
C PRO A 116 13.07 -3.86 -7.29
N TYR A 117 13.58 -2.80 -6.65
CA TYR A 117 14.07 -2.86 -5.28
C TYR A 117 12.96 -3.23 -4.28
N ASN A 118 13.16 -4.27 -3.47
CA ASN A 118 12.34 -4.58 -2.32
C ASN A 118 12.96 -3.97 -1.05
N PRO A 119 12.28 -3.06 -0.33
CA PRO A 119 12.87 -2.40 0.84
C PRO A 119 13.08 -3.33 2.04
N ASP A 120 12.55 -4.55 2.00
CA ASP A 120 12.80 -5.56 3.03
C ASP A 120 14.10 -6.34 2.79
N ASP A 121 14.65 -6.28 1.58
CA ASP A 121 15.85 -7.00 1.17
C ASP A 121 17.10 -6.10 1.26
N LEU A 122 18.20 -6.62 1.79
CA LEU A 122 19.47 -5.90 1.83
C LEU A 122 20.10 -5.85 0.43
N MET A 123 20.38 -4.64 -0.07
CA MET A 123 21.16 -4.42 -1.29
C MET A 123 22.48 -3.71 -0.98
N VAL A 124 23.54 -4.02 -1.74
CA VAL A 124 24.87 -3.44 -1.57
C VAL A 124 25.35 -2.91 -2.91
N GLN A 125 25.67 -1.62 -2.95
CA GLN A 125 26.16 -0.99 -4.18
C GLN A 125 27.56 -1.48 -4.54
N CYS A 126 27.74 -1.90 -5.79
CA CYS A 126 29.06 -2.18 -6.34
C CYS A 126 29.78 -0.88 -6.71
N GLU A 127 30.98 -0.67 -6.18
CA GLU A 127 31.80 0.54 -6.46
C GLU A 127 32.24 0.65 -7.93
N GLY A 128 32.27 -0.46 -8.67
CA GLY A 128 32.70 -0.49 -10.07
C GLY A 128 31.61 -0.12 -11.08
N CYS A 129 30.42 -0.73 -10.96
CA CYS A 129 29.31 -0.45 -11.88
C CYS A 129 28.26 0.52 -11.32
N THR A 130 28.37 0.91 -10.05
CA THR A 130 27.39 1.77 -9.33
C THR A 130 25.97 1.20 -9.26
N ASP A 131 25.79 -0.06 -9.66
CA ASP A 131 24.55 -0.84 -9.52
C ASP A 131 24.44 -1.42 -8.11
N TRP A 132 23.23 -1.81 -7.72
CA TRP A 132 22.85 -2.27 -6.38
C TRP A 132 22.50 -3.75 -6.35
#